data_AF-A0A6A3NNH8-F1
#
_entry.id   AF-A0A6A3NNH8-F1
#
_cell.length_a   1.000
_cell.length_b   1.000
_cell.length_c   1.000
_cell.angle_alpha   90.00
_cell.angle_beta   90.00
_cell.angle_gamma   90.00
#
_symmetry.space_group_name_H-M   'P 1'
#
loop_
_entity.id
_entity.type
_entity.pdbx_description
1 polymer ?
#
loop_
_entity_poly.entity_id
_entity_poly.type
_entity_poly.pdbx_seq_one_letter_code
_entity_poly.pdbx_strand_id
1 'polypeptide(L)'
;MSDPKTVGANLTQAQQDETMADLAFFLDDFGSTRAVRVKLQEQESDIERLQKQVWRLLDHQSDENVQQQAEEDTNTEKIAIKSSDNDTKRVDDIMANVDFFLQTFGSTRAVRNELLTQSQVIAGLNCTINWFQELHKKSGNSPSLVTEPKSNLMDRLVSALKSAQEQGPRAADRNSPRW
;
A
#
# COMPACT_ATOMS: atom_id res chain seq x y z
N MET A 1 4.96 25.77 -10.86
CA MET A 1 6.04 24.93 -11.41
C MET A 1 7.26 25.18 -10.56
N SER A 2 7.68 24.19 -9.77
CA SER A 2 8.95 24.22 -9.03
C SER A 2 10.09 24.22 -10.05
N ASP A 3 11.13 25.01 -9.84
CA ASP A 3 12.31 24.97 -10.70
C ASP A 3 13.01 23.61 -10.49
N PRO A 4 13.12 22.75 -11.52
CA PRO A 4 13.74 21.44 -11.39
C PRO A 4 15.20 21.52 -10.90
N LYS A 5 15.88 22.67 -11.00
CA LYS A 5 17.22 22.86 -10.45
C LYS A 5 17.25 23.08 -8.93
N THR A 6 16.08 23.29 -8.32
CA THR A 6 15.96 23.62 -6.89
C THR A 6 15.40 22.48 -6.06
N VAL A 7 14.84 21.44 -6.69
CA VAL A 7 14.34 20.25 -5.99
C VAL A 7 15.52 19.53 -5.35
N GLY A 8 15.48 19.39 -4.03
CA GLY A 8 16.56 18.76 -3.27
C GLY A 8 17.68 19.71 -2.83
N ALA A 9 17.63 21.01 -3.15
CA ALA A 9 18.67 21.98 -2.78
C ALA A 9 18.79 22.18 -1.24
N ASN A 10 17.70 21.96 -0.51
CA ASN A 10 17.66 22.06 0.95
C ASN A 10 17.95 20.72 1.66
N LEU A 11 18.21 19.65 0.90
CA LEU A 11 18.52 18.33 1.47
C LEU A 11 19.99 18.28 1.90
N THR A 12 20.25 17.67 3.05
CA THR A 12 21.60 17.29 3.45
C THR A 12 22.18 16.24 2.50
N GLN A 13 23.50 16.07 2.45
CA GLN A 13 24.15 15.06 1.61
C GLN A 13 23.56 13.65 1.84
N ALA A 14 23.33 13.27 3.10
CA ALA A 14 22.74 11.97 3.43
C ALA A 14 21.33 11.80 2.86
N GLN A 15 20.51 12.85 2.86
CA GLN A 15 19.16 12.82 2.28
C GLN A 15 19.19 12.80 0.75
N GLN A 16 20.20 13.43 0.12
CA GLN A 16 20.42 13.34 -1.32
C GLN A 16 20.81 11.91 -1.72
N ASP A 17 21.74 11.29 -0.99
CA ASP A 17 22.17 9.91 -1.23
C ASP A 17 21.01 8.93 -1.07
N GLU A 18 20.19 9.10 -0.02
CA GLU A 18 18.95 8.34 0.18
C GLU A 18 17.99 8.53 -0.99
N THR A 19 17.78 9.78 -1.43
CA THR A 19 16.88 10.10 -2.54
C THR A 19 17.34 9.45 -3.83
N MET A 20 18.65 9.44 -4.11
CA MET A 20 19.20 8.78 -5.30
C MET A 20 19.04 7.26 -5.24
N ALA A 21 19.24 6.64 -4.07
CA ALA A 21 19.03 5.21 -3.88
C ALA A 21 17.56 4.81 -4.06
N ASP A 22 16.64 5.60 -3.52
CA ASP A 22 15.20 5.32 -3.66
C ASP A 22 14.68 5.64 -5.07
N LEU A 23 15.26 6.63 -5.76
CA LEU A 23 14.99 6.87 -7.18
C LEU A 23 15.42 5.70 -8.05
N ALA A 24 16.60 5.12 -7.80
CA ALA A 24 17.03 3.91 -8.50
C ALA A 24 16.02 2.78 -8.31
N PHE A 25 15.59 2.54 -7.07
CA PHE A 25 14.52 1.58 -6.76
C PHE A 25 13.21 1.89 -7.49
N PHE A 26 12.76 3.15 -7.52
CA PHE A 26 11.53 3.54 -8.22
C PHE A 26 11.61 3.29 -9.73
N LEU A 27 12.77 3.52 -10.34
CA LEU A 27 12.97 3.28 -11.77
C LEU A 27 13.09 1.78 -12.07
N ASP A 28 13.74 1.01 -11.22
CA ASP A 28 13.91 -0.44 -11.41
C ASP A 28 12.59 -1.20 -11.21
N ASP A 29 11.86 -0.93 -10.12
CA ASP A 29 10.65 -1.69 -9.76
C ASP A 29 9.39 -1.19 -10.47
N PHE A 30 9.31 0.11 -10.80
CA PHE A 30 8.10 0.73 -11.37
C PHE A 30 8.31 1.37 -12.74
N GLY A 31 9.55 1.44 -13.24
CA GLY A 31 9.89 2.06 -14.53
C GLY A 31 9.83 3.59 -14.56
N SER A 32 9.15 4.23 -13.60
CA SER A 32 9.09 5.70 -13.48
C SER A 32 8.62 6.15 -12.09
N THR A 33 9.05 7.35 -11.68
CA THR A 33 8.52 8.01 -10.46
C THR A 33 7.04 8.36 -10.57
N ARG A 34 6.53 8.57 -11.79
CA ARG A 34 5.09 8.74 -12.02
C ARG A 34 4.31 7.47 -11.68
N ALA A 35 4.81 6.29 -12.08
CA ALA A 35 4.18 5.01 -11.77
C ALA A 35 4.12 4.75 -10.26
N VAL A 36 5.16 5.14 -9.52
CA VAL A 36 5.15 5.10 -8.03
C VAL A 36 4.01 5.94 -7.46
N ARG A 37 3.84 7.17 -7.94
CA ARG A 37 2.74 8.04 -7.48
C ARG A 37 1.37 7.46 -7.78
N VAL A 38 1.18 6.91 -8.99
CA VAL A 38 -0.06 6.22 -9.36
C VAL A 38 -0.29 5.03 -8.44
N LYS A 39 0.76 4.25 -8.15
CA LYS A 39 0.62 3.06 -7.30
C LYS A 39 0.18 3.37 -5.88
N LEU A 40 0.70 4.44 -5.28
CA LEU A 40 0.25 4.92 -3.96
C LEU A 40 -1.25 5.22 -3.96
N GLN A 41 -1.73 5.93 -4.98
CA GLN A 41 -3.15 6.28 -5.08
C GLN A 41 -4.04 5.04 -5.30
N GLU A 42 -3.59 4.10 -6.14
CA GLU A 42 -4.28 2.82 -6.33
C GLU A 42 -4.38 2.04 -5.02
N GLN A 43 -3.26 1.93 -4.29
CA GLN A 43 -3.21 1.18 -3.04
C GLN A 43 -4.06 1.83 -1.94
N GLU A 44 -4.05 3.16 -1.83
CA GLU A 44 -4.93 3.91 -0.93
C GLU A 44 -6.41 3.63 -1.23
N SER A 45 -6.80 3.70 -2.51
CA SER A 45 -8.17 3.41 -2.96
C SER A 45 -8.57 1.95 -2.69
N ASP A 46 -7.65 1.00 -2.89
CA ASP A 46 -7.85 -0.41 -2.57
C ASP A 46 -8.07 -0.64 -1.08
N ILE A 47 -7.29 0.02 -0.22
CA ILE A 47 -7.45 -0.07 1.22
C ILE A 47 -8.84 0.41 1.64
N GLU A 48 -9.27 1.58 1.17
CA GLU A 48 -10.61 2.10 1.49
C GLU A 48 -11.72 1.13 1.04
N ARG A 49 -11.61 0.61 -0.18
CA ARG A 49 -12.57 -0.34 -0.74
C ARG A 49 -12.62 -1.63 0.08
N LEU A 50 -11.46 -2.20 0.39
CA LEU A 50 -11.36 -3.45 1.15
C LEU A 50 -11.82 -3.27 2.60
N GLN A 51 -11.51 -2.14 3.23
CA GLN A 51 -12.05 -1.82 4.55
C GLN A 51 -13.58 -1.78 4.52
N LYS A 52 -14.19 -1.10 3.54
CA LYS A 52 -15.66 -1.10 3.37
C LYS A 52 -16.23 -2.51 3.19
N GLN A 53 -15.53 -3.39 2.47
CA GLN A 53 -15.95 -4.79 2.33
C GLN A 53 -15.88 -5.55 3.66
N VAL A 54 -14.80 -5.40 4.42
CA VAL A 54 -14.68 -6.00 5.77
C VAL A 54 -15.79 -5.49 6.69
N TRP A 55 -16.07 -4.18 6.68
CA TRP A 55 -17.16 -3.59 7.45
C TRP A 55 -18.52 -4.19 7.07
N ARG A 56 -18.83 -4.33 5.79
CA ARG A 56 -20.08 -4.98 5.34
C ARG A 56 -20.17 -6.43 5.81
N LEU A 57 -19.08 -7.19 5.72
CA LEU A 57 -19.06 -8.59 6.19
C LEU A 57 -19.27 -8.70 7.71
N LEU A 58 -18.72 -7.77 8.48
CA LEU A 58 -18.97 -7.67 9.92
C LEU A 58 -20.41 -7.27 10.27
N ASP A 59 -21.04 -6.46 9.43
CA ASP A 59 -22.41 -6.00 9.62
C ASP A 59 -23.45 -7.05 9.21
N HIS A 60 -23.19 -7.78 8.13
CA HIS A 60 -24.03 -8.89 7.64
C HIS A 60 -23.97 -10.16 8.50
N GLN A 61 -23.12 -10.23 9.54
CA GLN A 61 -23.30 -11.24 10.60
C GLN A 61 -24.56 -11.01 11.45
N SER A 62 -25.26 -9.88 11.27
CA SER A 62 -26.51 -9.54 11.98
C SER A 62 -27.79 -9.75 11.15
N ASP A 63 -27.70 -9.79 9.81
CA ASP A 63 -28.86 -9.92 8.93
C ASP A 63 -28.50 -10.73 7.67
N GLU A 64 -29.16 -11.88 7.52
CA GLU A 64 -29.16 -12.71 6.32
C GLU A 64 -29.91 -12.00 5.18
N ASN A 65 -29.21 -11.09 4.50
CA ASN A 65 -29.40 -10.78 3.09
C ASN A 65 -28.47 -9.61 2.75
N VAL A 66 -27.69 -9.73 1.68
CA VAL A 66 -27.64 -8.73 0.60
C VAL A 66 -26.68 -9.21 -0.49
N GLN A 67 -27.28 -9.42 -1.66
CA GLN A 67 -26.80 -9.17 -3.01
C GLN A 67 -25.32 -8.76 -3.14
N GLN A 68 -24.55 -9.61 -3.82
CA GLN A 68 -23.31 -9.21 -4.49
C GLN A 68 -23.66 -8.14 -5.54
N GLN A 69 -23.47 -6.87 -5.18
CA GLN A 69 -23.44 -5.80 -6.15
C GLN A 69 -21.99 -5.72 -6.64
N ALA A 70 -21.76 -6.35 -7.79
CA ALA A 70 -20.60 -6.08 -8.62
C ALA A 70 -20.69 -4.60 -9.02
N GLU A 71 -19.97 -3.75 -8.30
CA GLU A 71 -19.75 -2.38 -8.74
C GLU A 71 -18.73 -2.42 -9.89
N GLU A 72 -19.26 -2.00 -11.03
CA GLU A 72 -18.66 -1.85 -12.34
C GLU A 72 -17.42 -0.95 -12.24
N ASP A 73 -16.25 -1.53 -12.55
CA ASP A 73 -15.00 -0.81 -12.78
C ASP A 73 -15.17 0.12 -13.99
N THR A 74 -15.63 1.34 -13.77
CA THR A 74 -15.56 2.41 -14.77
C THR A 74 -14.69 3.55 -14.26
N ASN A 75 -13.38 3.38 -14.43
CA ASN A 75 -12.50 4.32 -15.12
C ASN A 75 -11.04 4.02 -14.80
N THR A 76 -10.52 2.92 -15.35
CA THR A 76 -9.10 2.91 -15.71
C THR A 76 -8.95 3.78 -16.94
N GLU A 77 -8.77 5.09 -16.73
CA GLU A 77 -8.30 5.97 -17.79
C GLU A 77 -6.93 5.42 -18.23
N LYS A 78 -6.94 4.65 -19.32
CA LYS A 78 -5.75 4.15 -19.99
C LYS A 78 -4.98 5.37 -20.47
N ILE A 79 -4.08 5.87 -19.64
CA ILE A 79 -3.18 6.97 -20.00
C ILE A 79 -2.31 6.46 -21.14
N ALA A 80 -2.67 6.82 -22.36
CA ALA A 80 -1.88 6.54 -23.55
C ALA A 80 -0.52 7.23 -23.40
N ILE A 81 0.53 6.44 -23.20
CA ILE A 81 1.91 6.91 -23.18
C ILE A 81 2.28 7.30 -24.61
N LYS A 82 2.05 8.56 -24.98
CA LYS A 82 2.70 9.15 -26.17
C LYS A 82 4.14 9.44 -25.80
N SER A 83 5.05 8.52 -26.12
CA SER A 83 6.49 8.78 -26.15
C SER A 83 6.77 9.72 -27.33
N SER A 84 6.99 10.99 -27.00
CA SER A 84 7.73 11.94 -27.82
C SER A 84 8.85 12.41 -26.92
N ASP A 85 9.88 11.58 -26.81
CA ASP A 85 10.95 11.71 -25.84
C ASP A 85 11.88 12.88 -26.20
N ASN A 86 11.83 13.94 -25.40
CA ASN A 86 13.02 14.74 -25.16
C ASN A 86 13.51 14.43 -23.73
N ASP A 87 14.83 14.28 -23.56
CA ASP A 87 15.41 13.88 -22.27
C ASP A 87 15.16 14.92 -21.17
N THR A 88 15.03 16.20 -21.56
CA THR A 88 14.77 17.31 -20.64
C THR A 88 13.41 17.19 -19.95
N LYS A 89 12.35 16.84 -20.69
CA LYS A 89 11.00 16.68 -20.15
C LYS A 89 10.92 15.47 -19.24
N ARG A 90 11.67 14.40 -19.51
CA ARG A 90 11.75 13.23 -18.63
C ARG A 90 12.38 13.60 -17.28
N VAL A 91 13.43 14.41 -17.29
CA VAL A 91 14.06 14.92 -16.05
C VAL A 91 13.11 15.84 -15.30
N ASP A 92 12.43 16.76 -15.98
CA ASP A 92 11.45 17.66 -15.35
C ASP A 92 10.30 16.89 -14.71
N ASP A 93 9.79 15.85 -15.38
CA ASP A 93 8.74 14.97 -14.86
C ASP A 93 9.23 14.17 -13.64
N ILE A 94 10.49 13.72 -13.63
CA ILE A 94 11.10 13.06 -12.46
C ILE A 94 11.20 14.04 -11.29
N MET A 95 11.76 15.23 -11.51
CA MET A 95 11.96 16.24 -10.47
C MET A 95 10.65 16.75 -9.89
N ALA A 96 9.61 16.91 -10.72
CA ALA A 96 8.28 17.26 -10.25
C ALA A 96 7.68 16.19 -9.32
N ASN A 97 7.89 14.91 -9.62
CA ASN A 97 7.42 13.83 -8.74
C ASN A 97 8.26 13.72 -7.46
N VAL A 98 9.57 13.95 -7.53
CA VAL A 98 10.43 14.02 -6.33
C VAL A 98 10.01 15.17 -5.43
N ASP A 99 9.75 16.36 -5.99
CA ASP A 99 9.26 17.51 -5.22
C ASP A 99 7.94 17.19 -4.52
N PHE A 100 7.00 16.56 -5.24
CA PHE A 100 5.76 16.05 -4.65
C PHE A 100 6.02 15.09 -3.49
N PHE A 101 6.92 14.10 -3.67
CA PHE A 101 7.27 13.14 -2.62
C PHE A 101 7.86 13.81 -1.38
N LEU A 102 8.78 14.74 -1.56
CA LEU A 102 9.41 15.49 -0.47
C LEU A 102 8.39 16.37 0.26
N GLN A 103 7.47 17.02 -0.46
CA GLN A 103 6.44 17.86 0.14
C GLN A 103 5.36 17.06 0.89
N THR A 104 4.93 15.92 0.34
CA THR A 104 3.83 15.13 0.92
C THR A 104 4.31 14.19 2.01
N PHE A 105 5.47 13.54 1.85
CA PHE A 105 5.94 12.49 2.74
C PHE A 105 7.20 12.88 3.54
N GLY A 106 7.80 14.04 3.24
CA GLY A 106 9.03 14.51 3.89
C GLY A 106 10.31 13.87 3.34
N SER A 107 10.24 12.65 2.81
CA SER A 107 11.34 11.99 2.11
C SER A 107 10.86 10.95 1.08
N THR A 108 11.71 10.62 0.13
CA THR A 108 11.48 9.51 -0.82
C THR A 108 11.53 8.14 -0.13
N ARG A 109 12.30 8.01 0.95
CA ARG A 109 12.27 6.82 1.83
C ARG A 109 10.90 6.61 2.45
N ALA A 110 10.25 7.68 2.91
CA ALA A 110 8.91 7.60 3.46
C ALA A 110 7.91 7.10 2.41
N VAL A 111 8.03 7.54 1.15
CA VAL A 111 7.21 7.00 0.03
C VAL A 111 7.41 5.51 -0.16
N ARG A 112 8.65 5.04 -0.14
CA ARG A 112 8.95 3.61 -0.27
C ARG A 112 8.36 2.79 0.89
N ASN A 113 8.47 3.30 2.11
CA ASN A 113 7.89 2.66 3.29
C ASN A 113 6.36 2.65 3.23
N GLU A 114 5.75 3.72 2.71
CA GLU A 114 4.30 3.80 2.52
C GLU A 114 3.82 2.75 1.51
N LEU A 115 4.45 2.64 0.34
CA LEU A 115 4.14 1.59 -0.66
C LEU A 115 4.16 0.18 -0.04
N LEU A 116 5.17 -0.11 0.78
CA LEU A 116 5.30 -1.41 1.46
C LEU A 116 4.18 -1.59 2.49
N THR A 117 3.93 -0.57 3.30
CA THR A 117 2.91 -0.59 4.36
C THR A 117 1.52 -0.80 3.77
N GLN A 118 1.17 -0.02 2.74
CA GLN A 118 -0.11 -0.15 2.06
C GLN A 118 -0.27 -1.53 1.41
N SER A 119 0.78 -2.06 0.78
CA SER A 119 0.76 -3.42 0.24
C SER A 119 0.49 -4.49 1.31
N GLN A 120 1.06 -4.35 2.50
CA GLN A 120 0.82 -5.27 3.62
C GLN A 120 -0.60 -5.16 4.15
N VAL A 121 -1.13 -3.94 4.27
CA VAL A 121 -2.52 -3.70 4.69
C VAL A 121 -3.49 -4.34 3.70
N ILE A 122 -3.29 -4.15 2.39
CA ILE A 122 -4.12 -4.77 1.35
C ILE A 122 -4.09 -6.29 1.47
N ALA A 123 -2.91 -6.89 1.65
CA ALA A 123 -2.79 -8.34 1.84
C ALA A 123 -3.55 -8.81 3.08
N GLY A 124 -3.43 -8.10 4.21
CA GLY A 124 -4.15 -8.41 5.45
C GLY A 124 -5.68 -8.31 5.32
N LEU A 125 -6.18 -7.28 4.64
CA LEU A 125 -7.61 -7.11 4.39
C LEU A 125 -8.15 -8.21 3.47
N ASN A 126 -7.44 -8.56 2.40
CA ASN A 126 -7.81 -9.68 1.54
C ASN A 126 -7.85 -11.02 2.30
N CYS A 127 -6.85 -11.29 3.14
CA CYS A 127 -6.86 -12.46 4.02
C CYS A 127 -8.09 -12.49 4.94
N THR A 128 -8.45 -11.33 5.51
CA THR A 128 -9.62 -11.20 6.38
C THR A 128 -10.92 -11.49 5.63
N ILE A 129 -11.08 -10.91 4.43
CA ILE A 129 -12.25 -11.15 3.57
C ILE A 129 -12.35 -12.62 3.19
N ASN A 130 -11.24 -13.24 2.77
CA ASN A 130 -11.21 -14.66 2.42
C ASN A 130 -11.59 -15.55 3.61
N TRP A 131 -11.09 -15.22 4.81
CA TRP A 131 -11.45 -15.93 6.03
C TRP A 131 -12.97 -15.86 6.32
N PHE A 132 -13.59 -14.68 6.20
CA PHE A 132 -15.05 -14.55 6.34
C PHE A 132 -15.81 -15.37 5.29
N GLN A 133 -15.36 -15.35 4.04
CA GLN A 133 -15.98 -16.14 2.97
C GLN A 133 -15.87 -17.65 3.22
N GLU A 134 -14.74 -18.13 3.74
CA GLU A 134 -14.57 -19.54 4.13
C GLU A 134 -15.44 -19.92 5.33
N LEU A 135 -15.56 -19.04 6.32
CA LEU A 135 -16.44 -19.26 7.47
C LEU A 135 -17.90 -19.43 7.03
N HIS A 136 -18.36 -18.58 6.11
CA HIS A 136 -19.72 -18.63 5.59
C HIS A 136 -19.99 -19.90 4.74
N LYS A 137 -18.99 -20.37 3.98
CA LYS A 137 -19.06 -21.65 3.25
C LYS A 137 -19.17 -22.85 4.19
N LYS A 138 -18.51 -22.79 5.35
CA LYS A 138 -18.53 -23.86 6.37
C LYS A 138 -19.82 -23.84 7.21
N SER A 139 -20.36 -22.67 7.54
CA SER A 139 -21.61 -22.55 8.32
C SER A 139 -22.84 -23.04 7.56
N GLY A 140 -22.83 -22.97 6.22
CA GLY A 140 -23.86 -23.56 5.35
C GLY A 140 -24.00 -25.10 5.45
N ASN A 141 -23.07 -25.78 6.14
CA ASN A 141 -23.11 -27.23 6.40
C ASN A 141 -23.40 -27.61 7.88
N SER A 142 -24.01 -26.70 8.68
CA SER A 142 -24.54 -26.89 10.05
C SER A 142 -23.52 -26.84 11.22
N PRO A 143 -23.98 -26.61 12.48
CA PRO A 143 -24.70 -25.44 12.98
C PRO A 143 -23.83 -24.63 13.97
N SER A 144 -24.20 -23.35 14.16
CA SER A 144 -24.00 -22.49 15.35
C SER A 144 -22.81 -22.82 16.25
N LEU A 145 -21.78 -21.96 16.31
CA LEU A 145 -21.03 -21.73 17.54
C LEU A 145 -20.19 -20.44 17.50
N VAL A 146 -20.43 -19.65 18.55
CA VAL A 146 -19.62 -18.54 19.13
C VAL A 146 -19.78 -17.15 18.49
N THR A 147 -20.71 -16.40 19.05
CA THR A 147 -20.75 -14.93 19.07
C THR A 147 -19.56 -14.40 19.89
N GLU A 148 -18.40 -14.20 19.26
CA GLU A 148 -17.38 -13.31 19.85
C GLU A 148 -17.82 -11.84 19.63
N PRO A 149 -17.71 -10.97 20.66
CA PRO A 149 -18.00 -9.55 20.52
C PRO A 149 -17.11 -8.89 19.47
N LYS A 150 -17.71 -8.14 18.54
CA LYS A 150 -17.04 -7.43 17.43
C LYS A 150 -15.82 -6.59 17.86
N SER A 151 -15.80 -6.09 19.10
CA SER A 151 -14.67 -5.34 19.69
C SER A 151 -13.37 -6.15 19.77
N ASN A 152 -13.46 -7.43 20.16
CA ASN A 152 -12.27 -8.26 20.38
C ASN A 152 -11.62 -8.71 19.06
N LEU A 153 -12.40 -8.81 17.98
CA LEU A 153 -11.89 -9.14 16.65
C LEU A 153 -11.09 -7.97 16.06
N MET A 154 -11.63 -6.74 16.18
CA MET A 154 -10.96 -5.54 15.69
C MET A 154 -9.66 -5.28 16.47
N ASP A 155 -9.67 -5.44 17.79
CA ASP A 155 -8.45 -5.33 18.61
C ASP A 155 -7.40 -6.38 18.24
N ARG A 156 -7.82 -7.61 17.87
CA ARG A 156 -6.91 -8.66 17.38
C ARG A 156 -6.39 -8.39 15.98
N LEU A 157 -7.21 -7.88 15.06
CA LEU A 157 -6.77 -7.50 13.71
C LEU A 157 -5.80 -6.32 13.76
N VAL A 158 -6.11 -5.29 14.55
CA VAL A 158 -5.21 -4.15 14.80
C VAL A 158 -3.93 -4.64 15.49
N SER A 159 -4.02 -5.53 16.47
CA SER A 159 -2.83 -6.09 17.14
C SER A 159 -2.00 -6.98 16.22
N ALA A 160 -2.62 -7.76 15.33
CA ALA A 160 -1.94 -8.61 14.36
C ALA A 160 -1.26 -7.79 13.26
N LEU A 161 -1.91 -6.73 12.76
CA LEU A 161 -1.33 -5.78 11.82
C LEU A 161 -0.17 -5.00 12.47
N LYS A 162 -0.33 -4.57 13.72
CA LYS A 162 0.72 -3.89 14.49
C LYS A 162 1.90 -4.82 14.82
N SER A 163 1.61 -6.08 15.13
CA SER A 163 2.64 -7.12 15.35
C SER A 163 3.39 -7.49 14.06
N ALA A 164 2.73 -7.43 12.91
CA ALA A 164 3.37 -7.62 11.59
C ALA A 164 4.26 -6.42 11.23
N GLN A 165 3.85 -5.20 11.60
CA GLN A 165 4.64 -3.97 11.44
C GLN A 165 5.88 -3.93 12.35
N GLU A 166 5.80 -4.50 13.56
CA GLU A 166 6.93 -4.65 14.48
C GLU A 166 7.90 -5.80 14.10
N GLN A 167 7.51 -6.67 13.15
CA GLN A 167 8.36 -7.74 12.59
C GLN A 167 8.88 -7.41 11.18
N GLY A 168 9.26 -6.16 10.93
CA GLY A 168 10.21 -5.81 9.85
C GLY A 168 11.52 -6.62 9.99
N PRO A 169 12.27 -6.83 8.89
CA PRO A 169 13.18 -7.95 8.72
C PRO A 169 14.15 -8.03 9.89
N ARG A 170 14.01 -9.08 10.71
CA ARG A 170 15.02 -9.47 11.69
C ARG A 170 16.35 -9.53 10.92
N ALA A 171 17.23 -8.59 11.24
CA ALA A 171 18.61 -8.60 10.81
C ALA A 171 19.12 -10.04 10.99
N ALA A 172 19.58 -10.64 9.90
CA ALA A 172 20.28 -11.90 9.95
C ALA A 172 21.36 -11.78 11.03
N ASP A 173 21.19 -12.59 12.07
CA ASP A 173 22.03 -12.67 13.24
C ASP A 173 23.47 -12.93 12.76
N ARG A 174 24.31 -11.89 12.84
CA ARG A 174 25.76 -12.03 12.69
C ARG A 174 26.29 -12.69 13.95
N ASN A 175 26.06 -14.00 14.06
CA ASN A 175 26.73 -14.81 15.05
C ASN A 175 26.99 -16.21 14.48
N SER A 176 27.98 -16.31 13.59
CA SER A 176 28.67 -17.58 13.34
C SER A 176 29.94 -17.62 14.17
N PRO A 177 30.13 -18.64 15.02
CA PRO A 177 31.37 -18.81 15.77
C PRO A 177 32.49 -19.31 14.86
N ARG A 178 33.66 -18.73 15.10
CA ARG A 178 35.01 -19.22 14.75
C ARG A 178 35.11 -20.74 14.87
N TRP A 179 35.50 -21.40 13.77
CA TRP A 179 36.48 -22.49 13.74
C TRP A 179 37.28 -22.38 12.45
#